data_AF-A0A158I2H8-F1
#
_entry.id   AF-A0A158I2H8-F1
#
_cell.length_a   1.000
_cell.length_b   1.000
_cell.length_c   1.000
_cell.angle_alpha   90.00
_cell.angle_beta   90.00
_cell.angle_gamma   90.00
#
_symmetry.space_group_name_H-M   'P 1'
#
loop_
_entity.id
_entity.type
_entity.pdbx_description
1 polymer ?
#
loop_
_entity_poly.entity_id
_entity_poly.type
_entity_poly.pdbx_seq_one_letter_code
_entity_poly.pdbx_strand_id
1 'polypeptide(L)' 'MKISYPHQVELINASKFGIEHVEMTIEKLKAECPDAFHTDSTLVKRRFHHRPASDTPCRGFVADRDS' A
#
# COMPACT_ATOMS: atom_id res chain seq x y z
N MET A 1 0.56 -6.58 -9.80
CA MET A 1 0.07 -6.95 -8.47
C MET A 1 -1.36 -6.48 -8.35
N LYS A 2 -2.29 -7.39 -8.06
CA LYS A 2 -3.71 -7.05 -7.88
C LYS A 2 -4.28 -7.96 -6.80
N ILE A 3 -4.76 -7.37 -5.71
CA ILE A 3 -5.49 -8.12 -4.68
C ILE A 3 -6.82 -8.61 -5.23
N SER A 4 -7.27 -9.79 -4.77
CA SER A 4 -8.54 -10.39 -5.17
C SER A 4 -9.73 -9.53 -4.73
N TYR A 5 -10.90 -9.73 -5.34
CA TYR A 5 -12.12 -9.02 -4.93
C TYR A 5 -12.49 -9.26 -3.46
N PRO A 6 -12.42 -10.49 -2.90
CA PRO A 6 -12.60 -10.72 -1.47
C PRO A 6 -11.67 -9.88 -0.58
N HIS A 7 -10.38 -9.81 -0.92
CA HIS A 7 -9.41 -9.01 -0.14
C HIS A 7 -9.70 -7.49 -0.21
N GLN A 8 -10.23 -7.02 -1.34
CA GLN A 8 -10.69 -5.63 -1.47
C GLN A 8 -11.87 -5.35 -0.53
N VAL A 9 -12.84 -6.28 -0.47
CA VAL A 9 -13.99 -6.16 0.45
C VAL A 9 -13.55 -6.17 1.91
N GLU A 10 -12.57 -7.00 2.28
CA GLU A 10 -12.00 -7.00 3.63
C GLU A 10 -11.41 -5.64 4.01
N LEU A 11 -10.58 -5.05 3.13
CA LEU A 11 -9.99 -3.72 3.37
C LEU A 11 -11.05 -2.61 3.46
N ILE A 12 -12.09 -2.66 2.60
CA ILE A 12 -13.22 -1.71 2.65
C ILE A 12 -14.01 -1.84 3.95
N ASN A 13 -14.15 -3.06 4.49
CA ASN A 13 -14.81 -3.26 5.78
C ASN A 13 -13.91 -2.78 6.93
N ALA A 14 -12.62 -3.08 6.90
CA ALA A 14 -11.66 -2.62 7.91
C ALA A 14 -11.61 -1.09 8.01
N SER A 15 -11.70 -0.38 6.88
CA SER A 15 -11.69 1.09 6.86
C SER A 15 -12.85 1.73 7.63
N LYS A 16 -13.94 0.99 7.89
CA LYS A 16 -15.08 1.46 8.69
C LYS A 16 -14.77 1.49 10.20
N PHE A 17 -13.75 0.76 10.64
CA PHE A 17 -13.38 0.61 12.05
C PHE A 17 -12.12 1.38 12.45
N GLY A 18 -11.47 2.05 11.49
CA GLY A 18 -10.30 2.90 11.72
C GLY A 18 -8.97 2.29 11.27
N ILE A 19 -7.89 3.06 11.45
CA ILE A 19 -6.57 2.75 10.87
C ILE A 19 -5.97 1.45 11.43
N GLU A 20 -6.13 1.18 12.73
CA GLU A 20 -5.60 -0.04 13.37
C GLU A 20 -6.18 -1.32 12.73
N HIS A 21 -7.48 -1.32 12.41
CA HIS A 21 -8.12 -2.46 11.75
C HIS A 21 -7.62 -2.63 10.31
N VAL A 22 -7.38 -1.52 9.60
CA VAL A 22 -6.80 -1.55 8.26
C VAL A 22 -5.40 -2.14 8.29
N GLU A 23 -4.57 -1.72 9.25
CA GLU A 23 -3.21 -2.26 9.43
C GLU A 23 -3.23 -3.76 9.74
N MET A 24 -4.09 -4.20 10.66
CA MET A 24 -4.28 -5.63 10.95
C MET A 24 -4.71 -6.43 9.71
N THR A 25 -5.64 -5.91 8.92
CA THR A 25 -6.06 -6.56 7.66
C THR A 25 -4.93 -6.59 6.64
N ILE A 26 -4.12 -5.53 6.52
CA ILE A 26 -2.95 -5.52 5.63
C ILE A 26 -1.95 -6.60 6.02
N GLU A 27 -1.62 -6.73 7.32
CA GLU A 27 -0.68 -7.74 7.79
C GLU A 27 -1.20 -9.17 7.54
N LYS A 28 -2.49 -9.41 7.77
CA LYS A 28 -3.15 -10.68 7.39
C LYS A 28 -2.98 -10.96 5.89
N LEU A 29 -3.29 -9.98 5.04
CA LEU A 29 -3.23 -10.14 3.58
C LEU A 29 -1.81 -10.34 3.06
N LYS A 30 -0.80 -9.72 3.69
CA LYS A 30 0.61 -9.95 3.36
C LYS A 30 1.02 -11.41 3.63
N ALA A 31 0.52 -12.00 4.71
CA ALA A 31 0.78 -13.40 5.03
C ALA A 31 0.09 -14.37 4.06
N GLU A 32 -1.14 -14.06 3.65
CA GLU A 32 -1.93 -14.92 2.75
C GLU A 32 -1.53 -14.80 1.27
N CYS A 33 -1.15 -13.59 0.84
CA CYS A 33 -0.85 -13.29 -0.57
C CYS A 33 0.31 -12.29 -0.69
N PRO A 34 1.55 -12.71 -0.37
CA PRO A 34 2.72 -11.81 -0.36
C PRO A 34 2.96 -11.15 -1.72
N ASP A 35 2.69 -11.86 -2.82
CA ASP A 35 2.89 -11.37 -4.19
C ASP A 35 1.92 -10.24 -4.59
N ALA A 36 0.90 -9.98 -3.77
CA ALA A 36 0.00 -8.84 -3.99
C ALA A 36 0.58 -7.51 -3.49
N PHE A 37 1.69 -7.54 -2.74
CA PHE A 37 2.31 -6.37 -2.15
C PHE A 37 3.67 -6.06 -2.77
N HIS A 38 4.04 -4.79 -2.75
CA HIS A 38 5.36 -4.38 -3.20
C HIS A 38 6.43 -4.79 -2.19
N THR A 39 7.51 -5.36 -2.69
CA THR A 39 8.80 -5.49 -1.99
C THR A 39 9.66 -4.26 -2.26
N ASP A 40 10.71 -4.05 -1.45
CA ASP A 40 11.69 -2.97 -1.64
C ASP A 40 12.27 -2.93 -3.07
N SER A 41 12.56 -4.10 -3.64
CA SER A 41 13.08 -4.22 -5.01
C SER A 41 12.07 -3.82 -6.09
N THR A 42 10.77 -3.86 -5.79
CA THR A 42 9.72 -3.35 -6.68
C THR A 42 9.37 -1.90 -6.40
N LEU A 43 9.51 -1.44 -5.15
CA LEU A 43 9.25 -0.06 -4.73
C LEU A 43 10.21 0.93 -5.38
N VAL A 44 11.49 0.58 -5.57
CA VAL A 44 12.48 1.45 -6.27
C VAL A 44 12.05 1.88 -7.67
N LYS A 45 11.12 1.17 -8.31
CA LYS A 45 10.60 1.52 -9.66
C LYS A 45 9.35 2.40 -9.60
N ARG A 46 8.71 2.53 -8.44
CA ARG A 46 7.45 3.27 -8.25
C ARG A 46 7.70 4.75 -8.08
N ARG A 47 6.81 5.54 -8.66
CA ARG A 47 6.66 6.98 -8.37
C ARG A 47 5.39 7.15 -7.54
N PHE A 48 5.50 7.88 -6.43
CA PHE A 48 4.38 8.14 -5.52
C PHE A 48 3.77 9.51 -5.78
N HIS A 49 2.48 9.69 -5.46
CA HIS A 49 1.81 11.00 -5.51
C HIS A 49 1.89 11.76 -4.20
N HIS A 50 2.24 11.07 -3.11
CA HIS A 50 2.54 11.67 -1.83
C HIS A 50 3.99 11.38 -1.48
N ARG A 51 4.58 12.23 -0.64
CA ARG A 51 5.94 12.01 -0.16
C ARG A 51 5.94 10.74 0.70
N PRO A 52 6.68 9.67 0.30
CA PRO A 52 6.78 8.47 1.11
C PRO A 52 7.66 8.73 2.33
N ALA A 53 7.71 7.78 3.26
CA ALA A 53 8.64 7.84 4.38
C ALA A 53 10.09 7.93 3.88
N SER A 54 10.95 8.58 4.67
CA SER A 54 12.34 8.92 4.28
C SER A 54 13.20 7.72 3.90
N ASP A 55 12.87 6.54 4.42
CA ASP A 55 13.55 5.26 4.20
C ASP A 55 12.92 4.42 3.09
N THR A 56 11.76 4.82 2.56
CA THR A 56 11.07 4.04 1.52
C THR A 56 11.85 4.10 0.20
N PRO A 57 12.34 2.96 -0.30
CA PRO A 57 13.09 2.92 -1.56
C PRO A 57 12.13 3.20 -2.72
N CYS A 58 12.24 4.36 -3.37
CA CYS A 58 11.34 4.75 -4.45
C CYS A 58 12.06 5.48 -5.59
N ARG A 59 11.43 5.55 -6.76
CA ARG A 59 11.95 6.34 -7.90
C ARG A 59 11.82 7.85 -7.66
N GLY A 60 10.99 8.24 -6.71
CA GLY A 60 10.67 9.61 -6.36
C GLY A 60 9.16 9.80 -6.12
N PHE A 61 8.78 11.02 -5.78
CA PHE A 61 7.39 11.41 -5.65
C PHE A 61 7.10 12.60 -6.57
N VAL A 62 5.87 12.67 -7.08
CA VAL A 62 5.37 13.87 -7.75
C VAL A 62 5.04 14.85 -6.64
N ALA A 63 5.85 15.91 -6.49
CA ALA A 63 5.39 17.07 -5.78
C ALA A 63 4.39 17.76 -6.70
N ASP A 64 3.15 17.97 -6.26
CA ASP A 64 2.22 18.87 -6.94
C ASP A 64 2.82 20.29 -6.91
N ARG A 65 3.69 20.56 -7.87
CA ARG A 65 4.03 21.91 -8.32
C ARG A 65 3.08 22.18 -9.47
N ASP A 66 1.88 22.64 -9.11
CA ASP A 66 1.01 23.54 -9.87
C ASP A 66 -0.39 23.47 -9.21
N SER A 67 -0.56 24.24 -8.14
CA SER A 67 -1.84 24.71 -7.61
C SER A 67 -1.69 26.19 -7.27
#